data_AF-A0A1F6T4E3-F1
#
_entry.id   AF-A0A1F6T4E3-F1
#
_cell.length_a   1.000
_cell.length_b   1.000
_cell.length_c   1.000
_cell.angle_alpha   90.00
_cell.angle_beta   90.00
_cell.angle_gamma   90.00
#
_symmetry.space_group_name_H-M   'P 1'
#
loop_
_entity.id
_entity.type
_entity.pdbx_description
1 polymer ?
#
loop_
_entity_poly.entity_id
_entity_poly.type
_entity_poly.pdbx_seq_one_letter_code
_entity_poly.pdbx_strand_id
1 'polypeptide(L)'
;ETGRRQYTLTGTHLVLYGDDESLDIDRPYLVKYAKDRPPVHTRARHGWMPKDGDVIVMTGDVRVTRERSARSAGGQMHFNRMKIRLDK
;
A
#
# COMPACT_ATOMS: atom_id res chain seq x y z
N GLU A 1 -9.90 -15.12 12.12
CA GLU A 1 -8.71 -14.51 11.50
C GLU A 1 -7.59 -15.55 11.47
N THR A 2 -6.92 -15.80 10.34
CA THR A 2 -5.96 -16.93 10.20
C THR A 2 -4.53 -16.59 10.66
N GLY A 3 -4.32 -15.42 11.28
CA GLY A 3 -3.01 -14.96 11.76
C GLY A 3 -1.98 -14.68 10.67
N ARG A 4 -2.35 -14.78 9.38
CA ARG A 4 -1.45 -14.54 8.26
C ARG A 4 -1.42 -13.07 7.90
N ARG A 5 -0.22 -12.50 7.87
CA ARG A 5 0.06 -11.12 7.48
C ARG A 5 -0.41 -10.85 6.04
N GLN A 6 -1.47 -10.06 5.90
CA GLN A 6 -2.08 -9.71 4.60
C GLN A 6 -1.30 -8.60 3.88
N TYR A 7 -0.81 -7.62 4.63
CA TYR A 7 -0.06 -6.50 4.07
C TYR A 7 0.93 -5.91 5.07
N THR A 8 1.72 -4.96 4.60
CA THR A 8 2.59 -4.12 5.42
C THR A 8 2.65 -2.74 4.83
N LEU A 9 2.50 -1.75 5.70
CA LEU A 9 2.62 -0.36 5.35
C LEU A 9 3.73 0.25 6.20
N THR A 10 4.70 0.85 5.52
CA THR A 10 5.81 1.59 6.14
C THR A 10 5.93 2.94 5.48
N GLY A 11 6.50 3.93 6.18
CA GLY A 11 6.82 5.24 5.63
C GLY A 11 8.07 5.81 6.31
N THR A 12 8.62 6.88 5.77
CA THR A 12 9.77 7.57 6.41
C THR A 12 9.35 8.44 7.59
N HIS A 13 8.11 8.92 7.58
CA HIS A 13 7.51 9.72 8.63
C HIS A 13 6.00 9.46 8.65
N LEU A 14 5.40 9.51 9.83
CA LEU A 14 3.99 9.24 10.05
C LEU A 14 3.43 10.23 11.07
N VAL A 15 2.33 10.88 10.72
CA VAL A 15 1.57 11.77 11.59
C VAL A 15 0.19 11.17 11.82
N LEU A 16 -0.18 11.01 13.09
CA LEU A 16 -1.55 10.68 13.50
C LEU A 16 -2.24 11.96 13.94
N TYR A 17 -3.35 12.29 13.29
CA TYR A 17 -4.22 13.39 13.66
C TYR A 17 -5.21 12.88 14.71
N GLY A 18 -5.18 13.44 15.92
CA GLY A 18 -5.99 12.95 17.04
C GLY A 18 -7.45 13.35 16.99
N ASP A 19 -7.80 14.32 16.15
CA ASP A 19 -9.16 14.83 15.96
C ASP A 19 -10.00 13.93 15.05
N ASP A 20 -9.40 13.37 14.00
CA ASP A 20 -10.09 12.49 13.05
C ASP A 20 -9.47 11.08 12.92
N GLU A 21 -8.45 10.78 13.73
CA GLU A 21 -7.68 9.53 13.74
C GLU A 21 -7.08 9.16 12.37
N SER A 22 -6.91 10.14 11.47
CA SER A 22 -6.29 9.94 10.18
C SER A 22 -4.77 9.89 10.28
N LEU A 23 -4.16 9.21 9.32
CA LEU A 23 -2.72 9.04 9.20
C LEU A 23 -2.23 9.70 7.91
N ASP A 24 -1.23 10.57 8.06
CA ASP A 24 -0.43 11.10 6.97
C ASP A 24 0.95 10.45 6.98
N ILE A 25 1.39 9.97 5.82
CA ILE A 25 2.54 9.10 5.68
C ILE A 25 3.42 9.61 4.53
N ASP A 26 4.66 9.95 4.86
CA ASP A 26 5.67 10.33 3.87
C ASP A 26 6.35 9.10 3.27
N ARG A 27 6.52 9.13 1.95
CA ARG A 27 7.15 8.06 1.16
C ARG A 27 6.60 6.67 1.53
N PRO A 28 5.26 6.47 1.44
CA PRO A 28 4.66 5.21 1.85
C PRO A 28 5.11 4.07 0.94
N TYR A 29 5.36 2.92 1.55
CA TYR A 29 5.66 1.66 0.92
C TYR A 29 4.72 0.58 1.44
N LEU A 30 3.82 0.15 0.56
CA LEU A 30 2.84 -0.89 0.80
C LEU A 30 3.30 -2.19 0.13
N VAL A 31 3.36 -3.27 0.91
CA VAL A 31 3.56 -4.63 0.40
C VAL A 31 2.31 -5.44 0.69
N LYS A 32 1.69 -6.00 -0.35
CA LYS A 32 0.55 -6.92 -0.22
C LYS A 32 0.99 -8.35 -0.51
N TYR A 33 0.66 -9.25 0.40
CA TYR A 33 1.00 -10.66 0.30
C TYR A 33 -0.20 -11.45 -0.23
N ALA A 34 0.09 -12.53 -0.95
CA ALA A 34 -0.89 -13.50 -1.39
C ALA A 34 -0.27 -14.90 -1.29
N LYS A 35 -1.07 -15.90 -0.90
CA LYS A 35 -0.56 -17.27 -0.62
C LYS A 35 0.18 -17.89 -1.81
N ASP A 36 -0.30 -17.62 -3.02
CA ASP A 36 0.13 -18.35 -4.24
C ASP A 36 0.58 -17.42 -5.37
N ARG A 37 0.92 -16.16 -5.05
CA ARG A 37 1.38 -15.14 -6.00
C ARG A 37 2.49 -14.29 -5.36
N PRO A 38 3.44 -13.78 -6.16
CA PRO A 38 4.42 -12.83 -5.65
C PRO A 38 3.76 -11.62 -5.00
N PRO A 39 4.41 -11.02 -3.98
CA PRO A 39 3.92 -9.80 -3.38
C PRO A 39 3.75 -8.68 -4.40
N VAL A 40 2.80 -7.80 -4.13
CA VAL A 40 2.63 -6.56 -4.89
C VAL A 40 3.17 -5.42 -4.05
N HIS A 41 4.09 -4.67 -4.64
CA HIS A 41 4.77 -3.55 -4.04
C HIS A 41 4.19 -2.25 -4.58
N THR A 42 3.70 -1.37 -3.72
CA THR A 42 3.25 -0.03 -4.10
C THR A 42 4.05 1.01 -3.34
N ARG A 43 4.62 1.97 -4.05
CA ARG A 43 5.34 3.12 -3.49
C ARG A 43 4.73 4.42 -3.98
N ALA A 44 4.79 5.48 -3.20
CA ALA A 44 4.41 6.83 -3.62
C ALA A 44 5.21 7.88 -2.86
N ARG A 45 4.99 9.17 -3.19
CA ARG A 45 5.56 10.28 -2.43
C ARG A 45 4.81 10.53 -1.13
N HIS A 46 3.49 10.40 -1.15
CA HIS A 46 2.61 10.71 -0.03
C HIS A 46 1.47 9.70 0.11
N GLY A 47 1.05 9.45 1.34
CA GLY A 47 -0.04 8.54 1.68
C GLY A 47 -0.96 9.16 2.73
N TRP A 48 -2.26 9.07 2.51
CA TRP A 48 -3.27 9.46 3.49
C TRP A 48 -4.22 8.29 3.77
N MET A 49 -4.47 8.01 5.04
CA MET A 49 -5.35 6.94 5.48
C MET A 49 -6.38 7.50 6.48
N PRO A 50 -7.68 7.33 6.24
CA PRO A 50 -8.71 7.70 7.20
C PRO A 50 -8.73 6.73 8.39
N LYS A 51 -9.40 7.14 9.47
CA LYS A 51 -9.62 6.40 10.72
C LYS A 51 -9.83 4.89 10.57
N ASP A 52 -10.69 4.46 9.64
CA ASP A 52 -11.07 3.05 9.50
C ASP A 52 -9.88 2.14 9.16
N GLY A 53 -8.77 2.71 8.66
CA GLY A 53 -7.56 1.95 8.32
C GLY A 53 -7.72 1.02 7.11
N ASP A 54 -8.93 0.86 6.59
CA ASP A 54 -9.27 -0.03 5.48
C ASP A 54 -8.81 0.50 4.12
N VAL A 55 -8.43 1.77 4.03
CA VAL A 55 -8.05 2.41 2.78
C VAL A 55 -6.81 3.26 2.97
N ILE A 56 -5.92 3.23 1.99
CA ILE A 56 -4.90 4.26 1.82
C ILE A 56 -5.04 4.94 0.46
N VAL A 57 -4.95 6.26 0.44
CA VAL A 57 -4.84 7.08 -0.77
C VAL A 57 -3.37 7.42 -0.96
N MET A 58 -2.74 6.84 -1.97
CA MET A 58 -1.35 7.10 -2.33
C MET A 58 -1.30 8.13 -3.45
N THR A 59 -0.48 9.17 -3.32
CA THR A 59 -0.37 10.27 -4.28
C THR A 59 1.08 10.61 -4.64
N GLY A 60 1.26 11.04 -5.89
CA GLY A 60 2.55 11.44 -6.45
C GLY A 60 3.47 10.25 -6.75
N ASP A 61 3.79 10.06 -8.02
CA ASP A 61 4.70 9.01 -8.49
C ASP A 61 4.37 7.63 -7.90
N VAL A 62 3.09 7.25 -7.99
CA VAL A 62 2.63 5.96 -7.47
C VAL A 62 3.13 4.86 -8.39
N ARG A 63 4.03 4.02 -7.89
CA ARG A 63 4.62 2.91 -8.63
C ARG A 63 4.16 1.60 -8.04
N VAL A 64 3.41 0.83 -8.82
CA VAL A 64 3.01 -0.54 -8.49
C VAL A 64 3.92 -1.50 -9.23
N THR A 65 4.61 -2.37 -8.50
CA THR A 65 5.49 -3.39 -9.06
C THR A 65 5.00 -4.76 -8.63
N ARG A 66 4.82 -5.66 -9.59
CA ARG A 66 4.56 -7.09 -9.37
C ARG A 66 5.72 -7.86 -9.95
N GLU A 67 6.35 -8.70 -9.14
CA GLU A 67 7.46 -9.52 -9.60
C GLU A 67 6.99 -10.64 -10.54
N ARG A 68 7.91 -11.10 -11.38
CA ARG A 68 7.68 -12.26 -12.24
C ARG A 68 7.53 -13.53 -11.39
N SER A 69 6.65 -14.42 -11.84
CA SER A 69 6.53 -15.79 -11.31
C SER A 69 6.26 -16.77 -12.43
N ALA A 70 6.19 -18.07 -12.09
CA ALA A 70 5.70 -19.10 -12.99
C ALA A 70 4.30 -18.81 -13.56
N ARG A 71 3.49 -17.98 -12.90
CA ARG A 71 2.09 -17.68 -13.29
C ARG A 71 1.89 -16.26 -13.83
N SER A 72 2.91 -15.41 -13.84
CA SER A 72 2.78 -14.01 -14.29
C SER A 72 4.12 -13.48 -14.77
N ALA A 73 4.14 -12.79 -15.91
CA ALA A 73 5.34 -12.11 -16.41
C ALA A 73 5.87 -11.00 -15.47
N GLY A 74 5.09 -10.62 -14.45
CA GLY A 74 5.35 -9.44 -13.65
C GLY A 74 4.94 -8.17 -14.39
N GLY A 75 5.29 -7.01 -13.83
CA GLY A 75 5.06 -5.73 -14.48
C GLY A 75 5.18 -4.56 -13.53
N GLN A 76 5.35 -3.37 -14.11
CA GLN A 76 5.32 -2.11 -13.40
C GLN A 76 4.22 -1.22 -13.97
N MET A 77 3.45 -0.58 -13.09
CA MET A 77 2.41 0.38 -13.44
C MET A 77 2.67 1.68 -12.69
N HIS A 78 2.49 2.81 -13.37
CA HIS A 78 2.71 4.14 -12.83
C HIS A 78 1.39 4.92 -12.82
N PHE A 79 1.11 5.62 -11.72
CA PHE A 79 -0.08 6.43 -11.55
C PHE A 79 0.27 7.73 -10.81
N ASN A 80 -0.54 8.77 -11.00
CA ASN A 80 -0.42 9.99 -10.20
C ASN A 80 -1.12 9.87 -8.84
N ARG A 81 -2.20 9.07 -8.78
CA ARG A 81 -3.00 8.86 -7.56
C ARG A 81 -3.65 7.48 -7.60
N MET A 82 -3.68 6.80 -6.47
CA MET A 82 -4.30 5.49 -6.34
C MET A 82 -4.99 5.35 -4.98
N LYS A 83 -6.26 4.93 -4.97
CA LYS A 83 -6.98 4.54 -3.76
C LYS A 83 -6.87 3.02 -3.62
N ILE A 84 -6.38 2.55 -2.48
CA ILE A 84 -6.09 1.13 -2.25
C ILE A 84 -6.86 0.68 -1.01
N ARG A 85 -7.75 -0.29 -1.18
CA ARG A 85 -8.40 -1.02 -0.10
C ARG A 85 -7.44 -2.02 0.52
N LEU A 86 -7.23 -2.03 1.82
CA LEU A 86 -6.34 -2.93 2.55
C LEU A 86 -7.03 -4.23 2.97
N ASP A 87 -8.36 -4.24 3.01
CA ASP A 87 -9.19 -5.41 3.26
C ASP A 87 -9.20 -6.36 2.04
N LYS A 88 -8.49 -7.48 2.14
CA LYS A 88 -8.76 -8.76 1.45
C LYS A 88 -7.80 -9.86 1.88
#